data_AF-A0A5N7BPH5-F1
#
_entry.id   AF-A0A5N7BPH5-F1
#
_cell.length_a   1.000
_cell.length_b   1.000
_cell.length_c   1.000
_cell.angle_alpha   90.00
_cell.angle_beta   90.00
_cell.angle_gamma   90.00
#
_symmetry.space_group_name_H-M   'P 1'
#
loop_
_entity.id
_entity.type
_entity.pdbx_description
1 polymer ?
#
loop_
_entity_poly.entity_id
_entity_poly.type
_entity_poly.pdbx_seq_one_letter_code
_entity_poly.pdbx_strand_id
1 'polypeptide(L)'
;MSTGFDLCKQITPAVRGRCETWNFIRSFASHWVTSLEEADGYSESVLSAAEERLGISLPAALKEAYALFGCRSDLTRNQEYLLEPTALYIDHDALIFRHENQGAALWGILLADLQHPDPPVYHRRCLVDNVMEEWKIWLGRFSLACLDLILWESLYGSRMPTELRESDDKDLAVVEQLFSELPSFEGSDSYTPFGVRWFTGTDLLLCYTGFDLRGCPCVGWAPDYHGGEGGESTGQWILRVLPSKTPGENSPFSVFLVKAYHSDVTSRAAIAATIEQITTEFGNGQLDVVVAHAGVCTNCPNLEYDEETWARDNRVNYDGVMWTAQAAGKVFQKQGKGNLIITASVSSILVNIPQTQVAYNASKAAVVHLAQSLAVEWTEFARVNCVSPGFIMTKMLTQQPKELFEKWLGMIPGRRICDPAELKGAYVFLASDSCCYMTGANIVIDGGYTLTTSSIQIEGSVTCMGIVDVTFALGISGS
;
A
#
# COMPACT_ATOMS: atom_id res chain seq x y z
N MET A 1 -17.83 -14.81 13.23
CA MET A 1 -17.73 -14.97 14.69
C MET A 1 -18.34 -16.31 15.08
N SER A 2 -18.01 -16.87 16.24
CA SER A 2 -18.75 -18.02 16.78
C SER A 2 -20.15 -17.60 17.29
N THR A 3 -21.08 -18.54 17.36
CA THR A 3 -22.45 -18.30 17.86
C THR A 3 -22.41 -17.83 19.32
N GLY A 4 -22.97 -16.67 19.64
CA GLY A 4 -23.09 -16.17 21.02
C GLY A 4 -22.64 -14.73 21.25
N PHE A 5 -22.01 -14.08 20.28
CA PHE A 5 -21.56 -12.68 20.39
C PHE A 5 -22.47 -11.74 19.59
N ASP A 6 -23.21 -10.88 20.30
CA ASP A 6 -24.01 -9.81 19.70
C ASP A 6 -23.21 -8.50 19.73
N LEU A 7 -22.67 -8.10 18.57
CA LEU A 7 -21.82 -6.92 18.42
C LEU A 7 -22.56 -5.63 18.79
N CYS A 8 -23.78 -5.46 18.27
CA CYS A 8 -24.60 -4.27 18.48
C CYS A 8 -24.92 -4.05 19.97
N LYS A 9 -25.32 -5.12 20.67
CA LYS A 9 -25.66 -5.02 22.10
C LYS A 9 -24.45 -4.79 22.98
N GLN A 10 -23.30 -5.38 22.65
CA GLN A 10 -22.12 -5.33 23.52
C GLN A 10 -21.27 -4.08 23.31
N ILE A 11 -21.24 -3.47 22.12
CA ILE A 11 -20.40 -2.29 21.86
C ILE A 11 -20.95 -1.01 22.50
N THR A 12 -22.28 -0.88 22.60
CA THR A 12 -22.92 0.30 23.19
C THR A 12 -22.50 0.59 24.64
N PRO A 13 -22.49 -0.39 25.56
CA PRO A 13 -21.91 -0.17 26.88
C PRO A 13 -20.38 -0.03 26.84
N ALA A 14 -19.70 -0.69 25.89
CA ALA A 14 -18.24 -0.71 25.79
C ALA A 14 -17.63 0.69 25.63
N VAL A 15 -18.25 1.59 24.87
CA VAL A 15 -17.69 2.94 24.67
C VAL A 15 -17.74 3.83 25.92
N ARG A 16 -18.58 3.49 26.91
CA ARG A 16 -18.86 4.36 28.07
C ARG A 16 -17.80 4.27 29.16
N GLY A 17 -17.21 3.10 29.37
CA GLY A 17 -16.33 2.86 30.51
C GLY A 17 -15.25 1.82 30.24
N ARG A 18 -14.07 2.00 30.85
CA ARG A 18 -12.91 1.11 30.70
C ARG A 18 -13.23 -0.36 30.99
N CYS A 19 -14.05 -0.63 32.01
CA CYS A 19 -14.40 -2.00 32.39
C CYS A 19 -15.23 -2.66 31.29
N GLU A 20 -16.25 -1.95 30.81
CA GLU A 20 -17.12 -2.37 29.71
C GLU A 20 -16.32 -2.54 28.41
N THR A 21 -15.37 -1.64 28.12
CA THR A 21 -14.45 -1.75 26.98
C THR A 21 -13.67 -3.06 27.02
N TRP A 22 -13.04 -3.38 28.15
CA TRP A 22 -12.24 -4.60 28.27
C TRP A 22 -13.07 -5.88 28.25
N ASN A 23 -14.27 -5.85 28.83
CA ASN A 23 -15.23 -6.94 28.73
C ASN A 23 -15.61 -7.20 27.27
N PHE A 24 -15.85 -6.13 26.51
CA PHE A 24 -16.11 -6.22 25.08
C PHE A 24 -14.92 -6.80 24.32
N ILE A 25 -13.71 -6.25 24.49
CA ILE A 25 -12.50 -6.71 23.78
C ILE A 25 -12.26 -8.20 24.03
N ARG A 26 -12.33 -8.64 25.29
CA ARG A 26 -12.17 -10.04 25.66
C ARG A 26 -13.23 -10.92 25.01
N SER A 27 -14.50 -10.52 25.12
CA SER A 27 -15.63 -11.25 24.54
C SER A 27 -15.51 -11.33 23.02
N PHE A 28 -15.16 -10.22 22.35
CA PHE A 28 -14.95 -10.15 20.91
C PHE A 28 -13.83 -11.10 20.49
N ALA A 29 -12.64 -10.98 21.09
CA ALA A 29 -11.48 -11.80 20.76
C ALA A 29 -11.72 -13.30 21.02
N SER A 30 -12.45 -13.65 22.09
CA SER A 30 -12.86 -15.04 22.37
C SER A 30 -13.83 -15.63 21.35
N HIS A 31 -14.58 -14.80 20.63
CA HIS A 31 -15.52 -15.24 19.58
C HIS A 31 -15.02 -14.92 18.16
N TRP A 32 -13.79 -14.40 18.04
CA TRP A 32 -13.20 -13.92 16.81
C TRP A 32 -12.36 -14.97 16.11
N VAL A 33 -12.86 -15.57 15.02
CA VAL A 33 -12.20 -16.57 14.15
C VAL A 33 -11.67 -17.81 14.89
N THR A 34 -10.66 -17.65 15.73
CA THR A 34 -10.15 -18.60 16.72
C THR A 34 -10.40 -18.08 18.13
N SER A 35 -10.85 -18.96 19.03
CA SER A 35 -11.04 -18.60 20.43
C SER A 35 -9.74 -18.10 21.07
N LEU A 36 -9.88 -17.22 22.05
CA LEU A 36 -8.75 -16.64 22.77
C LEU A 36 -8.08 -17.70 23.67
N GLU A 37 -6.76 -17.79 23.59
CA GLU A 37 -5.93 -18.70 24.39
C GLU A 37 -4.91 -17.93 25.24
N GLU A 38 -4.30 -18.57 26.23
CA GLU A 38 -3.29 -17.90 27.09
C GLU A 38 -2.04 -17.47 26.30
N ALA A 39 -1.70 -18.22 25.23
CA ALA A 39 -0.57 -17.92 24.36
C ALA A 39 -0.81 -16.70 23.44
N ASP A 40 -2.02 -16.15 23.42
CA ASP A 40 -2.37 -14.96 22.62
C ASP A 40 -1.84 -13.66 23.24
N GLY A 41 -1.30 -13.72 24.46
CA GLY A 41 -0.68 -12.60 25.16
C GLY A 41 0.84 -12.70 25.28
N TYR A 42 1.47 -11.55 25.52
CA TYR A 42 2.87 -11.48 25.95
C TYR A 42 2.99 -11.71 27.46
N SER A 43 4.06 -12.40 27.87
CA SER A 43 4.37 -12.59 29.29
C SER A 43 4.82 -11.30 29.96
N GLU A 44 4.64 -11.22 31.28
CA GLU A 44 5.11 -10.10 32.09
C GLU A 44 6.62 -9.84 31.92
N SER A 45 7.43 -10.90 31.79
CA SER A 45 8.87 -10.77 31.54
C SER A 45 9.21 -10.02 30.25
N VAL A 46 8.43 -10.20 29.18
CA VAL A 46 8.63 -9.48 27.91
C VAL A 46 8.27 -8.01 28.06
N LEU A 47 7.21 -7.71 28.82
CA LEU A 47 6.79 -6.34 29.10
C LEU A 47 7.79 -5.60 29.99
N SER A 48 8.31 -6.26 31.04
CA SER A 48 9.36 -5.71 31.89
C SER A 48 10.64 -5.42 31.12
N ALA A 49 11.03 -6.29 30.19
CA ALA A 49 12.18 -6.05 29.32
C ALA A 49 11.97 -4.85 28.39
N ALA A 50 10.74 -4.61 27.93
CA ALA A 50 10.40 -3.41 27.16
C ALA A 50 10.46 -2.15 28.02
N GLU A 51 9.93 -2.18 29.25
CA GLU A 51 10.01 -1.08 30.23
C GLU A 51 11.48 -0.72 30.54
N GLU A 52 12.33 -1.73 30.81
CA GLU A 52 13.76 -1.53 31.07
C GLU A 52 14.49 -0.90 29.87
N ARG A 53 14.23 -1.41 28.65
CA ARG A 53 14.81 -0.89 27.42
C ARG A 53 14.42 0.56 27.13
N LEU A 54 13.15 0.91 27.39
CA LEU A 54 12.62 2.24 27.11
C LEU A 54 12.91 3.23 28.25
N GLY A 55 13.24 2.76 29.45
CA GLY A 55 13.45 3.60 30.63
C GLY A 55 12.17 4.23 31.18
N ILE A 56 11.00 3.65 30.87
CA ILE A 56 9.67 4.13 31.31
C ILE A 56 8.81 2.96 31.78
N SER A 57 7.81 3.26 32.61
CA SER A 57 6.76 2.28 32.93
C SER A 57 5.63 2.36 31.89
N LEU A 58 5.20 1.21 31.37
CA LEU A 58 4.08 1.14 30.44
C LEU A 58 2.76 1.30 31.21
N PRO A 59 1.78 2.05 30.65
CA PRO A 59 0.46 2.20 31.25
C PRO A 59 -0.25 0.86 31.44
N ALA A 60 -1.10 0.76 32.47
CA ALA A 60 -1.79 -0.50 32.81
C ALA A 60 -2.63 -1.03 31.63
N ALA A 61 -3.36 -0.17 30.92
CA ALA A 61 -4.18 -0.54 29.77
C ALA A 61 -3.34 -1.08 28.59
N LEU A 62 -2.14 -0.55 28.36
CA LEU A 62 -1.22 -1.06 27.34
C LEU A 62 -0.72 -2.47 27.69
N LYS A 63 -0.37 -2.69 28.96
CA LYS A 63 0.03 -4.02 29.45
C LYS A 63 -1.13 -5.02 29.39
N GLU A 64 -2.35 -4.60 29.71
CA GLU A 64 -3.56 -5.41 29.56
C GLU A 64 -3.81 -5.82 28.11
N ALA A 65 -3.63 -4.91 27.15
CA ALA A 65 -3.74 -5.23 25.72
C ALA A 65 -2.75 -6.31 25.31
N TYR A 66 -1.47 -6.11 25.65
CA TYR A 66 -0.42 -7.06 25.30
C TYR A 66 -0.61 -8.41 25.97
N ALA A 67 -1.03 -8.45 27.24
CA ALA A 67 -1.27 -9.68 27.97
C ALA A 67 -2.53 -10.43 27.48
N LEU A 68 -3.49 -9.72 26.87
CA LEU A 68 -4.74 -10.33 26.43
C LEU A 68 -4.67 -10.83 24.99
N PHE A 69 -4.22 -10.00 24.04
CA PHE A 69 -4.31 -10.29 22.61
C PHE A 69 -3.09 -9.80 21.80
N GLY A 70 -2.00 -9.38 22.45
CA GLY A 70 -0.84 -8.78 21.78
C GLY A 70 -0.17 -9.66 20.71
N CYS A 71 -0.33 -10.99 20.80
CA CYS A 71 0.20 -11.95 19.83
C CYS A 71 -0.81 -12.32 18.73
N ARG A 72 -2.06 -11.84 18.80
CA ARG A 72 -3.12 -12.13 17.81
C ARG A 72 -2.96 -11.29 16.56
N SER A 73 -2.14 -11.77 15.61
CA SER A 73 -1.87 -11.07 14.36
C SER A 73 -3.12 -10.76 13.54
N ASP A 74 -4.17 -11.57 13.65
CA ASP A 74 -5.48 -11.33 13.02
C ASP A 74 -6.30 -10.20 13.64
N LEU A 75 -5.87 -9.67 14.79
CA LEU A 75 -6.47 -8.53 15.51
C LEU A 75 -5.49 -7.37 15.73
N THR A 76 -4.24 -7.50 15.27
CA THR A 76 -3.17 -6.53 15.59
C THR A 76 -2.23 -6.24 14.42
N ARG A 77 -2.27 -6.98 13.30
CA ARG A 77 -1.28 -6.87 12.23
C ARG A 77 -1.73 -7.04 10.77
N ASN A 78 -2.94 -6.60 10.46
CA ASN A 78 -3.46 -6.51 9.11
C ASN A 78 -3.16 -5.13 8.50
N GLN A 79 -3.73 -4.05 9.05
CA GLN A 79 -3.67 -2.70 8.46
C GLN A 79 -2.97 -1.68 9.37
N GLU A 80 -3.25 -1.72 10.66
CA GLU A 80 -2.68 -0.85 11.67
C GLU A 80 -1.99 -1.71 12.73
N TYR A 81 -0.67 -1.72 12.68
CA TYR A 81 0.17 -2.58 13.49
C TYR A 81 0.20 -2.10 14.93
N LEU A 82 -0.30 -2.91 15.87
CA LEU A 82 0.14 -2.82 17.27
C LEU A 82 1.60 -3.30 17.30
N LEU A 83 2.52 -2.39 17.62
CA LEU A 83 3.94 -2.69 17.70
C LEU A 83 4.18 -3.75 18.76
N GLU A 84 5.13 -4.65 18.50
CA GLU A 84 5.60 -5.59 19.52
C GLU A 84 6.25 -4.84 20.69
N PRO A 85 6.27 -5.41 21.90
CA PRO A 85 6.98 -4.82 23.04
C PRO A 85 8.46 -4.51 22.75
N THR A 86 9.10 -5.32 21.89
CA THR A 86 10.48 -5.13 21.42
C THR A 86 10.63 -3.99 20.41
N ALA A 87 9.55 -3.64 19.70
CA ALA A 87 9.51 -2.64 18.65
C ALA A 87 8.97 -1.28 19.12
N LEU A 88 8.40 -1.19 20.33
CA LEU A 88 8.04 0.09 20.95
C LEU A 88 9.23 1.05 20.98
N TYR A 89 8.98 2.34 20.76
CA TYR A 89 10.02 3.37 20.85
C TYR A 89 9.41 4.70 21.29
N ILE A 90 10.28 5.58 21.80
CA ILE A 90 9.91 6.96 22.11
C ILE A 90 10.27 7.81 20.90
N ASP A 91 9.32 8.61 20.46
CA ASP A 91 9.52 9.61 19.43
C ASP A 91 9.13 10.97 19.97
N HIS A 92 10.12 11.86 20.11
CA HIS A 92 10.00 13.14 20.80
C HIS A 92 9.44 12.96 22.21
N ASP A 93 8.18 13.34 22.43
CA ASP A 93 7.47 13.38 23.70
C ASP A 93 6.36 12.32 23.79
N ALA A 94 6.36 11.30 22.92
CA ALA A 94 5.37 10.23 22.91
C ALA A 94 5.99 8.83 22.87
N LEU A 95 5.40 7.90 23.61
CA LEU A 95 5.59 6.46 23.43
C LEU A 95 4.75 6.01 22.23
N ILE A 96 5.40 5.53 21.17
CA ILE A 96 4.75 5.03 19.97
C ILE A 96 4.40 3.56 20.15
N PHE A 97 3.13 3.22 19.95
CA PHE A 97 2.64 1.84 20.11
C PHE A 97 1.89 1.31 18.89
N ARG A 98 1.46 2.16 17.95
CA ARG A 98 0.71 1.73 16.75
C ARG A 98 1.15 2.49 15.51
N HIS A 99 1.34 1.75 14.41
CA HIS A 99 1.71 2.27 13.09
C HIS A 99 0.63 1.93 12.07
N GLU A 100 0.35 2.85 11.16
CA GLU A 100 -0.35 2.53 9.92
C GLU A 100 0.63 1.82 8.97
N ASN A 101 0.17 0.82 8.20
CA ASN A 101 1.08 -0.07 7.46
C ASN A 101 1.85 0.57 6.30
N GLN A 102 1.42 1.72 5.79
CA GLN A 102 2.13 2.54 4.80
C GLN A 102 3.02 3.60 5.46
N GLY A 103 2.91 3.77 6.78
CA GLY A 103 3.64 4.79 7.54
C GLY A 103 3.01 6.18 7.45
N ALA A 104 1.72 6.27 7.11
CA ALA A 104 1.01 7.54 6.97
C ALA A 104 0.66 8.19 8.32
N ALA A 105 0.56 7.40 9.39
CA ALA A 105 0.43 7.92 10.75
C ALA A 105 0.97 6.99 11.83
N LEU A 106 1.14 7.62 12.99
CA LEU A 106 1.60 7.05 14.23
C LEU A 106 0.56 7.36 15.31
N TRP A 107 0.35 6.41 16.21
CA TRP A 107 -0.39 6.63 17.44
C TRP A 107 0.51 6.41 18.64
N GLY A 108 0.39 7.31 19.59
CA GLY A 108 1.23 7.34 20.77
C GLY A 108 0.51 7.82 22.00
N ILE A 109 1.17 7.61 23.14
CA ILE A 109 0.78 8.13 24.45
C ILE A 109 1.85 9.14 24.82
N LEU A 110 1.47 10.40 25.11
CA LEU A 110 2.44 11.39 25.54
C LEU A 110 3.12 10.93 26.83
N LEU A 111 4.42 11.21 26.96
CA LEU A 111 5.22 10.82 28.13
C LEU A 111 4.64 11.41 29.43
N ALA A 112 4.04 12.60 29.34
CA ALA A 112 3.35 13.25 30.46
C ALA A 112 2.11 12.50 30.95
N ASP A 113 1.51 11.65 30.10
CA ASP A 113 0.27 10.93 30.40
C ASP A 113 0.51 9.48 30.85
N LEU A 114 1.75 8.98 30.81
CA LEU A 114 2.08 7.57 31.12
C LEU A 114 1.67 7.10 32.53
N GLN A 115 1.58 8.03 33.48
CA GLN A 115 1.14 7.74 34.84
C GLN A 115 -0.36 7.38 34.93
N HIS A 116 -1.15 7.74 33.93
CA HIS A 116 -2.57 7.38 33.89
C HIS A 116 -2.70 5.90 33.51
N PRO A 117 -3.49 5.11 34.27
CA PRO A 117 -3.63 3.68 34.00
C PRO A 117 -4.32 3.38 32.66
N ASP A 118 -5.12 4.33 32.15
CA ASP A 118 -5.81 4.26 30.86
C ASP A 118 -5.72 5.64 30.17
N PRO A 119 -4.54 5.99 29.65
CA PRO A 119 -4.22 7.36 29.24
C PRO A 119 -4.92 7.73 27.92
N PRO A 120 -5.06 9.02 27.60
CA PRO A 120 -5.46 9.44 26.26
C PRO A 120 -4.45 8.97 25.21
N VAL A 121 -4.96 8.72 24.00
CA VAL A 121 -4.18 8.36 22.82
C VAL A 121 -4.16 9.54 21.87
N TYR A 122 -2.98 9.83 21.35
CA TYR A 122 -2.75 10.87 20.37
C TYR A 122 -2.38 10.23 19.04
N HIS A 123 -2.71 10.93 17.96
CA HIS A 123 -2.26 10.56 16.63
C HIS A 123 -1.45 11.72 16.03
N ARG A 124 -0.55 11.36 15.12
CA ARG A 124 0.24 12.30 14.34
C ARG A 124 0.36 11.79 12.91
N ARG A 125 0.03 12.64 11.94
CA ARG A 125 0.17 12.32 10.52
C ARG A 125 1.60 12.56 10.05
N CYS A 126 2.08 11.66 9.22
CA CYS A 126 3.33 11.81 8.48
C CYS A 126 2.97 12.25 7.06
N LEU A 127 2.84 13.56 6.85
CA LEU A 127 2.48 14.14 5.57
C LEU A 127 3.62 14.02 4.55
N VAL A 128 3.23 14.05 3.27
CA VAL A 128 4.10 13.89 2.09
C VAL A 128 5.17 14.98 1.98
N ASP A 129 4.95 16.14 2.59
CA ASP A 129 5.88 17.28 2.61
C ASP A 129 6.92 17.21 3.75
N ASN A 130 6.97 16.10 4.50
CA ASN A 130 7.76 15.93 5.73
C ASN A 130 7.46 16.97 6.82
N VAL A 131 6.32 17.66 6.74
CA VAL A 131 5.82 18.44 7.86
C VAL A 131 5.19 17.45 8.83
N MET A 132 5.87 17.22 9.95
CA MET A 132 5.30 16.49 11.07
C MET A 132 4.18 17.36 11.64
N GLU A 133 2.94 16.87 11.57
CA GLU A 133 1.84 17.56 12.26
C GLU A 133 2.04 17.50 13.79
N GLU A 134 1.34 18.37 14.52
CA GLU A 134 1.34 18.30 15.98
C GLU A 134 0.59 17.05 16.46
N TRP A 135 0.94 16.57 17.66
CA TRP A 135 0.17 15.52 18.32
C TRP A 135 -1.24 16.01 18.61
N LYS A 136 -2.23 15.33 18.02
CA LYS A 136 -3.64 15.62 18.26
C LYS A 136 -4.28 14.51 19.04
N ILE A 137 -5.10 14.87 20.02
CA ILE A 137 -5.89 13.88 20.76
C ILE A 137 -6.75 13.10 19.77
N TRP A 138 -6.65 11.77 19.83
CA TRP A 138 -7.39 10.84 18.97
C TRP A 138 -8.55 10.23 19.75
N LEU A 139 -8.27 9.68 20.93
CA LEU A 139 -9.26 9.09 21.82
C LEU A 139 -8.88 9.38 23.27
N GLY A 140 -9.89 9.64 24.10
CA GLY A 140 -9.65 10.02 25.50
C GLY A 140 -9.09 8.91 26.40
N ARG A 141 -9.05 7.65 25.92
CA ARG A 141 -8.57 6.47 26.67
C ARG A 141 -7.96 5.42 25.75
N PHE A 142 -6.89 4.79 26.22
CA PHE A 142 -6.17 3.72 25.51
C PHE A 142 -7.04 2.48 25.31
N SER A 143 -7.84 2.10 26.30
CA SER A 143 -8.79 0.98 26.17
C SER A 143 -9.74 1.18 24.98
N LEU A 144 -10.20 2.42 24.75
CA LEU A 144 -11.05 2.75 23.61
C LEU A 144 -10.27 2.69 22.28
N ALA A 145 -8.99 3.06 22.29
CA ALA A 145 -8.11 2.88 21.14
C ALA A 145 -7.84 1.39 20.83
N CYS A 146 -7.82 0.51 21.84
CA CYS A 146 -7.77 -0.94 21.60
C CYS A 146 -9.07 -1.48 21.02
N LEU A 147 -10.23 -0.96 21.45
CA LEU A 147 -11.52 -1.32 20.86
C LEU A 147 -11.56 -0.90 19.38
N ASP A 148 -11.17 0.34 19.09
CA ASP A 148 -11.01 0.85 17.72
C ASP A 148 -10.07 -0.05 16.90
N LEU A 149 -8.88 -0.36 17.43
CA LEU A 149 -7.91 -1.24 16.81
C LEU A 149 -8.50 -2.60 16.44
N ILE A 150 -9.14 -3.31 17.37
CA ILE A 150 -9.65 -4.66 17.06
C ILE A 150 -10.79 -4.63 16.03
N LEU A 151 -11.58 -3.56 15.97
CA LEU A 151 -12.60 -3.41 14.95
C LEU A 151 -11.96 -3.15 13.58
N TRP A 152 -11.04 -2.19 13.50
CA TRP A 152 -10.25 -1.88 12.31
C TRP A 152 -9.50 -3.10 11.79
N GLU A 153 -8.72 -3.75 12.65
CA GLU A 153 -7.93 -4.91 12.31
C GLU A 153 -8.80 -6.09 11.91
N SER A 154 -9.98 -6.23 12.51
CA SER A 154 -10.93 -7.22 12.05
C SER A 154 -11.25 -6.96 10.58
N LEU A 155 -11.54 -5.72 10.16
CA LEU A 155 -11.91 -5.41 8.77
C LEU A 155 -10.91 -5.96 7.75
N TYR A 156 -9.61 -6.02 8.05
CA TYR A 156 -8.57 -6.42 7.09
C TYR A 156 -8.02 -7.85 7.28
N GLY A 157 -8.67 -8.67 8.12
CA GLY A 157 -8.19 -10.02 8.43
C GLY A 157 -8.15 -11.00 7.25
N SER A 158 -6.98 -11.63 7.03
CA SER A 158 -6.62 -12.51 5.90
C SER A 158 -7.51 -13.74 5.58
N ARG A 159 -8.50 -14.08 6.42
CA ARG A 159 -9.36 -15.27 6.25
C ARG A 159 -10.78 -14.98 5.74
N MET A 160 -11.13 -13.71 5.50
CA MET A 160 -12.47 -13.31 5.04
C MET A 160 -12.35 -12.18 4.00
N PRO A 161 -13.20 -12.13 2.97
CA PRO A 161 -13.17 -11.05 1.99
C PRO A 161 -13.58 -9.72 2.63
N THR A 162 -12.81 -8.67 2.34
CA THR A 162 -13.07 -7.28 2.73
C THR A 162 -13.37 -6.50 1.46
N GLU A 163 -14.52 -5.84 1.39
CA GLU A 163 -14.89 -5.00 0.25
C GLU A 163 -14.66 -3.53 0.58
N LEU A 164 -13.81 -2.88 -0.21
CA LEU A 164 -13.63 -1.43 -0.20
C LEU A 164 -14.46 -0.85 -1.35
N ARG A 165 -15.36 0.07 -1.03
CA ARG A 165 -16.26 0.67 -2.03
C ARG A 165 -16.34 2.19 -1.89
N GLU A 166 -16.23 2.88 -3.02
CA GLU A 166 -16.60 4.30 -3.15
C GLU A 166 -18.13 4.45 -3.14
N SER A 167 -18.63 5.46 -2.44
CA SER A 167 -20.08 5.70 -2.31
C SER A 167 -20.46 7.16 -2.35
N ASP A 168 -21.74 7.39 -2.62
CA ASP A 168 -22.39 8.68 -2.53
C ASP A 168 -23.30 8.78 -1.28
N ASP A 169 -23.88 9.96 -1.07
CA ASP A 169 -24.79 10.23 0.05
C ASP A 169 -26.08 9.36 0.00
N LYS A 170 -26.44 8.78 -1.15
CA LYS A 170 -27.63 7.93 -1.28
C LYS A 170 -27.36 6.52 -0.73
N ASP A 171 -26.16 5.99 -0.96
CA ASP A 171 -25.72 4.73 -0.35
C ASP A 171 -25.74 4.82 1.19
N LEU A 172 -25.33 5.97 1.76
CA LEU A 172 -25.37 6.22 3.21
C LEU A 172 -26.79 6.22 3.77
N ALA A 173 -27.73 6.88 3.09
CA ALA A 173 -29.14 6.86 3.50
C ALA A 173 -29.73 5.43 3.50
N VAL A 174 -29.29 4.57 2.57
CA VAL A 174 -29.71 3.16 2.53
C VAL A 174 -29.08 2.38 3.69
N VAL A 175 -27.81 2.61 4.02
CA VAL A 175 -27.17 1.94 5.16
C VAL A 175 -27.82 2.34 6.48
N GLU A 176 -28.11 3.62 6.68
CA GLU A 176 -28.80 4.11 7.87
C GLU A 176 -30.22 3.51 8.03
N GLN A 177 -30.86 3.10 6.94
CA GLN A 177 -32.15 2.42 6.96
C GLN A 177 -32.03 0.91 7.26
N LEU A 178 -30.97 0.26 6.76
CA LEU A 178 -30.83 -1.19 6.81
C LEU A 178 -29.98 -1.70 7.99
N PHE A 179 -29.13 -0.85 8.56
CA PHE A 179 -28.16 -1.23 9.58
C PHE A 179 -28.29 -0.35 10.83
N SER A 180 -27.91 -0.91 11.97
CA SER A 180 -27.84 -0.17 13.22
C SER A 180 -26.51 0.55 13.32
N GLU A 181 -26.54 1.88 13.40
CA GLU A 181 -25.35 2.67 13.68
C GLU A 181 -24.85 2.39 15.12
N LEU A 182 -23.55 2.17 15.24
CA LEU A 182 -22.86 2.03 16.51
C LEU A 182 -22.52 3.41 17.07
N PRO A 183 -22.43 3.56 18.39
CA PRO A 183 -22.03 4.84 18.97
C PRO A 183 -20.67 5.31 18.43
N SER A 184 -20.59 6.60 18.09
CA SER A 184 -19.31 7.23 17.78
C SER A 184 -18.35 7.10 18.95
N PHE A 185 -17.08 6.87 18.65
CA PHE A 185 -16.03 7.05 19.63
C PHE A 185 -15.83 8.56 19.84
N GLU A 186 -15.94 9.04 21.09
CA GLU A 186 -15.73 10.45 21.42
C GLU A 186 -14.24 10.83 21.24
N GLY A 187 -13.98 12.01 20.66
CA GLY A 187 -12.63 12.57 20.50
C GLY A 187 -12.04 12.47 19.09
N SER A 188 -12.81 11.95 18.12
CA SER A 188 -12.41 11.84 16.72
C SER A 188 -12.30 13.20 16.04
N ASP A 189 -11.18 13.92 16.26
CA ASP A 189 -10.60 14.70 15.16
C ASP A 189 -10.10 13.66 14.15
N SER A 190 -11.06 13.10 13.42
CA SER A 190 -10.89 11.87 12.67
C SER A 190 -9.79 12.03 11.64
N TYR A 191 -9.17 10.92 11.30
CA TYR A 191 -8.27 10.78 10.17
C TYR A 191 -8.88 11.26 8.84
N THR A 192 -10.18 11.51 8.86
CA THR A 192 -11.07 11.83 7.76
C THR A 192 -11.77 13.16 8.07
N PRO A 193 -12.04 14.03 7.09
CA PRO A 193 -12.74 15.30 7.32
C PRO A 193 -14.20 15.15 7.78
N PHE A 194 -14.78 13.94 7.76
CA PHE A 194 -16.21 13.71 7.98
C PHE A 194 -16.54 12.70 9.10
N GLY A 195 -15.54 12.27 9.89
CA GLY A 195 -15.75 11.25 10.93
C GLY A 195 -15.65 9.81 10.40
N VAL A 196 -15.40 8.89 11.33
CA VAL A 196 -15.57 7.44 11.12
C VAL A 196 -16.88 7.03 11.78
N ARG A 197 -17.78 6.41 11.02
CA ARG A 197 -19.06 5.88 11.52
C ARG A 197 -19.05 4.38 11.37
N TRP A 198 -19.58 3.68 12.37
CA TRP A 198 -19.65 2.22 12.35
C TRP A 198 -21.10 1.78 12.31
N PHE A 199 -21.41 0.76 11.51
CA PHE A 199 -22.75 0.19 11.42
C PHE A 199 -22.67 -1.32 11.57
N THR A 200 -23.74 -1.92 12.05
CA THR A 200 -23.83 -3.37 12.18
C THR A 200 -25.22 -3.88 11.79
N GLY A 201 -25.25 -5.08 11.24
CA GLY A 201 -26.46 -5.83 10.91
C GLY A 201 -26.30 -7.28 11.34
N THR A 202 -27.28 -8.12 10.99
CA THR A 202 -27.15 -9.57 11.21
C THR A 202 -25.92 -10.09 10.47
N ASP A 203 -24.91 -10.46 11.25
CA ASP A 203 -23.62 -10.95 10.76
C ASP A 203 -22.85 -9.95 9.86
N LEU A 204 -23.03 -8.65 10.05
CA LEU A 204 -22.38 -7.61 9.23
C LEU A 204 -21.76 -6.52 10.11
N LEU A 205 -20.52 -6.12 9.77
CA LEU A 205 -19.85 -4.94 10.30
C LEU A 205 -19.46 -4.04 9.13
N LEU A 206 -19.86 -2.79 9.24
CA LEU A 206 -19.68 -1.74 8.24
C LEU A 206 -18.91 -0.59 8.89
N CYS A 207 -17.94 -0.05 8.18
CA CYS A 207 -17.27 1.18 8.55
C CYS A 207 -17.44 2.18 7.41
N TYR A 208 -17.94 3.36 7.72
CA TYR A 208 -18.01 4.49 6.82
C TYR A 208 -16.95 5.49 7.25
N THR A 209 -15.96 5.68 6.40
CA THR A 209 -14.99 6.74 6.52
C THR A 209 -15.41 7.79 5.52
N GLY A 210 -16.11 8.84 5.97
CA GLY A 210 -16.48 9.93 5.05
C GLY A 210 -15.18 10.58 4.56
N PHE A 211 -14.75 10.20 3.37
CA PHE A 211 -13.42 10.47 2.84
C PHE A 211 -13.62 11.06 1.45
N ASP A 212 -13.37 12.37 1.34
CA ASP A 212 -13.29 13.00 0.04
C ASP A 212 -11.96 12.60 -0.61
N LEU A 213 -12.02 11.68 -1.57
CA LEU A 213 -10.86 11.18 -2.33
C LEU A 213 -10.14 12.26 -3.14
N ARG A 214 -10.65 13.49 -3.19
CA ARG A 214 -9.97 14.61 -3.86
C ARG A 214 -8.67 15.04 -3.18
N GLY A 215 -8.34 14.56 -1.98
CA GLY A 215 -7.21 15.09 -1.21
C GLY A 215 -6.42 14.13 -0.32
N CYS A 216 -6.49 12.81 -0.49
CA CYS A 216 -5.79 11.89 0.43
C CYS A 216 -4.98 10.77 -0.26
N PRO A 217 -3.76 10.44 0.22
CA PRO A 217 -2.74 9.71 -0.56
C PRO A 217 -2.73 8.18 -0.38
N CYS A 218 -3.58 7.60 0.49
CA CYS A 218 -3.31 6.26 1.06
C CYS A 218 -4.28 5.11 0.70
N VAL A 219 -5.26 5.29 -0.19
CA VAL A 219 -6.13 4.16 -0.60
C VAL A 219 -6.17 3.98 -2.12
N GLY A 220 -5.39 3.00 -2.59
CA GLY A 220 -5.63 2.36 -3.87
C GLY A 220 -6.92 1.54 -3.80
N TRP A 221 -7.72 1.63 -4.88
CA TRP A 221 -8.97 0.92 -5.17
C TRP A 221 -10.30 1.56 -4.69
N ALA A 222 -10.95 2.30 -5.57
CA ALA A 222 -12.20 1.86 -6.18
C ALA A 222 -12.31 2.38 -7.64
N PRO A 223 -13.11 1.71 -8.50
CA PRO A 223 -13.31 2.03 -9.91
C PRO A 223 -14.56 2.91 -10.12
N ASP A 224 -14.52 3.67 -11.22
CA ASP A 224 -15.60 4.50 -11.79
C ASP A 224 -16.05 5.75 -10.99
N TYR A 225 -15.58 6.93 -11.42
CA TYR A 225 -16.53 7.92 -11.95
C TYR A 225 -15.92 9.04 -12.80
N HIS A 226 -16.74 9.48 -13.74
CA HIS A 226 -16.57 10.61 -14.65
C HIS A 226 -16.68 11.96 -13.92
N GLY A 227 -15.92 12.95 -14.40
CA GLY A 227 -15.97 14.31 -13.88
C GLY A 227 -17.35 14.96 -14.04
N GLY A 228 -17.70 15.78 -13.05
CA GLY A 228 -18.75 16.78 -13.09
C GLY A 228 -18.49 17.82 -12.01
N GLU A 229 -18.33 19.08 -12.40
CA GLU A 229 -18.31 20.21 -11.47
C GLU A 229 -19.71 20.37 -10.84
N GLY A 230 -19.78 20.23 -9.51
CA GLY A 230 -21.01 20.37 -8.74
C GLY A 230 -20.92 19.55 -7.46
N GLY A 231 -21.03 20.19 -6.29
CA GLY A 231 -20.78 19.56 -5.00
C GLY A 231 -21.73 18.41 -4.66
N GLU A 232 -21.15 17.31 -4.19
CA GLU A 232 -21.72 16.28 -3.31
C GLU A 232 -20.51 15.59 -2.61
N SER A 233 -20.62 15.27 -1.33
CA SER A 233 -19.56 14.63 -0.55
C SER A 233 -19.48 13.15 -0.94
N THR A 234 -18.37 12.71 -1.54
CA THR A 234 -18.11 11.28 -1.70
C THR A 234 -17.48 10.75 -0.41
N GLY A 235 -17.95 9.60 0.07
CA GLY A 235 -17.41 8.91 1.24
C GLY A 235 -17.00 7.48 0.89
N GLN A 236 -16.07 6.90 1.65
CA GLN A 236 -15.61 5.53 1.43
C GLN A 236 -16.28 4.58 2.45
N TRP A 237 -16.73 3.43 1.98
CA TRP A 237 -17.14 2.31 2.84
C TRP A 237 -16.06 1.24 2.88
N ILE A 238 -15.93 0.66 4.06
CA ILE A 238 -15.31 -0.64 4.27
C ILE A 238 -16.42 -1.57 4.73
N LEU A 239 -16.84 -2.47 3.83
CA LEU A 239 -17.88 -3.46 4.09
C LEU A 239 -17.25 -4.80 4.47
N ARG A 240 -17.72 -5.37 5.57
CA ARG A 240 -17.35 -6.73 5.97
C ARG A 240 -18.55 -7.59 6.38
N VAL A 241 -18.75 -8.67 5.64
CA VAL A 241 -19.68 -9.76 5.97
C VAL A 241 -18.98 -10.73 6.92
N LEU A 242 -19.51 -10.87 8.14
CA LEU A 242 -19.13 -11.96 9.04
C LEU A 242 -19.97 -13.18 8.64
N PRO A 243 -19.42 -14.40 8.55
CA PRO A 243 -20.22 -15.53 8.11
C PRO A 243 -21.22 -15.97 9.19
N SER A 244 -22.50 -15.98 8.83
CA SER A 244 -23.47 -16.98 9.30
C SER A 244 -23.48 -18.17 8.33
N LYS A 245 -23.62 -19.37 8.87
CA LYS A 245 -23.38 -20.68 8.23
C LYS A 245 -24.39 -21.09 7.14
N THR A 246 -25.08 -20.17 6.48
CA THR A 246 -26.08 -20.54 5.46
C THR A 246 -25.70 -20.02 4.08
N PRO A 247 -25.29 -20.89 3.14
CA PRO A 247 -25.30 -20.54 1.73
C PRO A 247 -26.76 -20.51 1.30
N GLY A 248 -27.31 -19.32 1.10
CA GLY A 248 -28.70 -19.13 0.72
C GLY A 248 -28.97 -17.70 0.28
N GLU A 249 -28.93 -17.52 -1.05
CA GLU A 249 -29.70 -16.58 -1.86
C GLU A 249 -29.73 -15.07 -1.50
N ASN A 250 -29.36 -14.28 -2.51
CA ASN A 250 -29.64 -12.84 -2.70
C ASN A 250 -28.83 -11.84 -1.85
N SER A 251 -27.50 -11.85 -1.98
CA SER A 251 -26.72 -10.62 -1.79
C SER A 251 -26.64 -9.85 -3.13
N PRO A 252 -26.99 -8.56 -3.18
CA PRO A 252 -26.83 -7.72 -4.37
C PRO A 252 -25.38 -7.29 -4.64
N PHE A 253 -24.40 -7.76 -3.86
CA PHE A 253 -23.00 -7.34 -3.92
C PHE A 253 -22.09 -8.44 -4.49
N SER A 254 -21.24 -8.08 -5.45
CA SER A 254 -20.23 -8.94 -6.05
C SER A 254 -18.98 -8.99 -5.19
N VAL A 255 -18.74 -10.13 -4.53
CA VAL A 255 -17.58 -10.36 -3.65
C VAL A 255 -16.28 -10.48 -4.44
N PHE A 256 -15.32 -9.59 -4.18
CA PHE A 256 -13.95 -9.70 -4.69
C PHE A 256 -13.07 -10.47 -3.69
N LEU A 257 -12.41 -11.54 -4.16
CA LEU A 257 -11.49 -12.34 -3.35
C LEU A 257 -10.08 -11.76 -3.46
N VAL A 258 -9.32 -11.69 -2.36
CA VAL A 258 -7.91 -11.28 -2.36
C VAL A 258 -7.10 -12.28 -1.53
N LYS A 259 -5.90 -12.65 -2.02
CA LYS A 259 -5.00 -13.57 -1.31
C LYS A 259 -3.53 -13.18 -1.53
N ALA A 260 -2.73 -13.28 -0.47
CA ALA A 260 -1.31 -12.95 -0.50
C ALA A 260 -0.45 -14.22 -0.68
N TYR A 261 0.63 -14.07 -1.43
CA TYR A 261 1.63 -15.11 -1.67
C TYR A 261 3.03 -14.51 -1.56
N HIS A 262 3.95 -15.23 -0.94
CA HIS A 262 5.35 -14.82 -0.86
C HIS A 262 6.12 -15.36 -2.06
N SER A 263 6.85 -14.49 -2.77
CA SER A 263 7.70 -14.87 -3.90
C SER A 263 8.94 -13.98 -3.97
N ASP A 264 10.12 -14.60 -4.02
CA ASP A 264 11.36 -13.90 -4.30
C ASP A 264 11.57 -13.84 -5.81
N VAL A 265 11.48 -12.64 -6.38
CA VAL A 265 11.61 -12.42 -7.83
C VAL A 265 13.02 -12.70 -8.37
N THR A 266 14.03 -12.83 -7.53
CA THR A 266 15.38 -13.24 -7.95
C THR A 266 15.50 -14.75 -8.19
N SER A 267 14.49 -15.54 -7.76
CA SER A 267 14.44 -16.99 -7.91
C SER A 267 13.39 -17.41 -8.94
N ARG A 268 13.85 -17.85 -10.11
CA ARG A 268 12.99 -18.42 -11.16
C ARG A 268 12.09 -19.55 -10.64
N ALA A 269 12.63 -20.40 -9.76
CA ALA A 269 11.89 -21.52 -9.20
C ALA A 269 10.79 -21.05 -8.23
N ALA A 270 11.08 -20.05 -7.38
CA ALA A 270 10.09 -19.47 -6.48
C ALA A 270 8.94 -18.82 -7.24
N ILE A 271 9.25 -18.02 -8.28
CA ILE A 271 8.24 -17.40 -9.15
C ILE A 271 7.31 -18.45 -9.77
N ALA A 272 7.88 -19.50 -10.36
CA ALA A 272 7.10 -20.55 -11.02
C ALA A 272 6.17 -21.27 -10.01
N ALA A 273 6.69 -21.61 -8.84
CA ALA A 273 5.92 -22.26 -7.78
C ALA A 273 4.79 -21.34 -7.26
N THR A 274 5.06 -20.04 -7.08
CA THR A 274 4.04 -19.08 -6.63
C THR A 274 2.92 -18.93 -7.66
N ILE A 275 3.23 -18.83 -8.96
CA ILE A 275 2.20 -18.73 -10.01
C ILE A 275 1.37 -20.01 -10.09
N GLU A 276 2.00 -21.18 -9.97
CA GLU A 276 1.28 -22.46 -9.89
C GLU A 276 0.33 -22.50 -8.68
N GLN A 277 0.79 -22.02 -7.53
CA GLN A 277 -0.02 -21.93 -6.32
C GLN A 277 -1.21 -20.98 -6.49
N ILE A 278 -0.99 -19.79 -7.07
CA ILE A 278 -2.06 -18.81 -7.36
C ILE A 278 -3.12 -19.43 -8.28
N THR A 279 -2.68 -20.04 -9.38
CA THR A 279 -3.62 -20.63 -10.34
C THR A 279 -4.43 -21.76 -9.71
N THR A 280 -3.80 -22.61 -8.89
CA THR A 280 -4.45 -23.75 -8.23
C THR A 280 -5.45 -23.31 -7.15
N GLU A 281 -5.06 -22.37 -6.29
CA GLU A 281 -5.83 -22.03 -5.08
C GLU A 281 -6.83 -20.89 -5.27
N PHE A 282 -6.59 -20.00 -6.24
CA PHE A 282 -7.39 -18.79 -6.43
C PHE A 282 -8.07 -18.76 -7.80
N GLY A 283 -7.32 -19.09 -8.85
CA GLY A 283 -7.79 -18.94 -10.23
C GLY A 283 -8.58 -20.12 -10.81
N ASN A 284 -8.83 -21.19 -10.04
CA ASN A 284 -9.39 -22.45 -10.55
C ASN A 284 -8.65 -22.97 -11.81
N GLY A 285 -7.32 -22.88 -11.79
CA GLY A 285 -6.41 -23.22 -12.88
C GLY A 285 -6.17 -22.11 -13.91
N GLN A 286 -6.77 -20.93 -13.75
CA GLN A 286 -6.62 -19.79 -14.66
C GLN A 286 -5.81 -18.65 -14.05
N LEU A 287 -5.32 -17.77 -14.92
CA LEU A 287 -4.66 -16.52 -14.55
C LEU A 287 -4.96 -15.48 -15.64
N ASP A 288 -5.71 -14.43 -15.33
CA ASP A 288 -6.13 -13.48 -16.38
C ASP A 288 -5.11 -12.36 -16.60
N VAL A 289 -4.60 -11.77 -15.50
CA VAL A 289 -3.70 -10.61 -15.54
C VAL A 289 -2.52 -10.83 -14.60
N VAL A 290 -1.32 -10.48 -15.07
CA VAL A 290 -0.11 -10.44 -14.24
C VAL A 290 0.54 -9.07 -14.37
N VAL A 291 0.88 -8.46 -13.23
CA VAL A 291 1.65 -7.20 -13.19
C VAL A 291 3.04 -7.48 -12.65
N ALA A 292 4.05 -7.43 -13.50
CA ALA A 292 5.45 -7.52 -13.11
C ALA A 292 5.93 -6.13 -12.66
N HIS A 293 5.94 -5.90 -11.34
CA HIS A 293 6.17 -4.57 -10.75
C HIS A 293 7.50 -4.42 -9.99
N ALA A 294 8.12 -5.52 -9.57
CA ALA A 294 9.30 -5.46 -8.71
C ALA A 294 10.45 -4.65 -9.35
N GLY A 295 11.13 -3.87 -8.52
CA GLY A 295 12.24 -3.05 -8.97
C GLY A 295 13.08 -2.51 -7.81
N VAL A 296 14.38 -2.41 -8.04
CA VAL A 296 15.37 -1.81 -7.14
C VAL A 296 16.24 -0.85 -7.92
N CYS A 297 16.66 0.24 -7.29
CA CYS A 297 17.51 1.24 -7.90
C CYS A 297 18.69 1.54 -6.98
N THR A 298 19.89 1.54 -7.55
CA THR A 298 21.09 2.00 -6.86
C THR A 298 21.55 3.32 -7.49
N ASN A 299 21.64 4.38 -6.67
CA ASN A 299 22.29 5.62 -7.10
C ASN A 299 23.80 5.48 -6.90
N CYS A 300 24.51 5.07 -7.95
CA CYS A 300 25.93 4.78 -7.93
C CYS A 300 26.58 5.18 -9.29
N PRO A 301 27.68 5.95 -9.29
CA PRO A 301 28.48 6.15 -10.48
C PRO A 301 28.94 4.82 -11.07
N ASN A 302 29.00 4.71 -12.41
CA ASN A 302 29.37 3.44 -13.05
C ASN A 302 30.76 2.93 -12.61
N LEU A 303 31.72 3.82 -12.37
CA LEU A 303 33.08 3.45 -11.95
C LEU A 303 33.14 2.88 -10.53
N GLU A 304 32.07 3.00 -9.74
CA GLU A 304 31.96 2.52 -8.37
C GLU A 304 31.04 1.29 -8.26
N TYR A 305 30.42 0.85 -9.36
CA TYR A 305 29.61 -0.36 -9.38
C TYR A 305 30.50 -1.60 -9.23
N ASP A 306 30.25 -2.38 -8.18
CA ASP A 306 30.78 -3.74 -8.06
C ASP A 306 29.88 -4.77 -8.77
N GLU A 307 30.43 -5.97 -8.95
CA GLU A 307 29.74 -7.09 -9.60
C GLU A 307 28.46 -7.49 -8.85
N GLU A 308 28.45 -7.42 -7.52
CA GLU A 308 27.34 -7.84 -6.69
C GLU A 308 26.14 -6.90 -6.83
N THR A 309 26.37 -5.60 -6.75
CA THR A 309 25.36 -4.55 -6.89
C THR A 309 24.78 -4.55 -8.30
N TRP A 310 25.64 -4.68 -9.32
CA TRP A 310 25.21 -4.83 -10.71
C TRP A 310 24.33 -6.07 -10.90
N ALA A 311 24.77 -7.22 -10.38
CA ALA A 311 24.02 -8.46 -10.49
C ALA A 311 22.72 -8.42 -9.69
N ARG A 312 22.68 -7.77 -8.52
CA ARG A 312 21.45 -7.59 -7.72
C ARG A 312 20.41 -6.79 -8.48
N ASP A 313 20.79 -5.62 -9.01
CA ASP A 313 19.87 -4.75 -9.74
C ASP A 313 19.29 -5.47 -10.97
N ASN A 314 20.12 -6.16 -11.76
CA ASN A 314 19.67 -6.87 -12.94
C ASN A 314 18.83 -8.13 -12.62
N ARG A 315 19.18 -8.88 -11.56
CA ARG A 315 18.40 -10.05 -11.11
C ARG A 315 16.97 -9.69 -10.74
N VAL A 316 16.77 -8.54 -10.11
CA VAL A 316 15.43 -8.06 -9.76
C VAL A 316 14.75 -7.43 -10.96
N ASN A 317 15.40 -6.44 -11.59
CA ASN A 317 14.73 -5.55 -12.56
C ASN A 317 14.49 -6.19 -13.92
N TYR A 318 15.37 -7.08 -14.37
CA TYR A 318 15.28 -7.70 -15.69
C TYR A 318 14.97 -9.19 -15.59
N ASP A 319 15.81 -9.96 -14.89
CA ASP A 319 15.63 -11.42 -14.82
C ASP A 319 14.30 -11.77 -14.14
N GLY A 320 13.97 -11.11 -13.01
CA GLY A 320 12.71 -11.31 -12.30
C GLY A 320 11.48 -11.04 -13.18
N VAL A 321 11.52 -10.00 -14.01
CA VAL A 321 10.45 -9.70 -14.99
C VAL A 321 10.38 -10.79 -16.05
N MET A 322 11.52 -11.22 -16.61
CA MET A 322 11.56 -12.26 -17.64
C MET A 322 11.04 -13.61 -17.11
N TRP A 323 11.41 -14.00 -15.90
CA TRP A 323 10.94 -15.23 -15.27
C TRP A 323 9.46 -15.18 -14.90
N THR A 324 8.97 -14.02 -14.43
CA THR A 324 7.53 -13.80 -14.19
C THR A 324 6.75 -13.92 -15.50
N ALA A 325 7.23 -13.27 -16.56
CA ALA A 325 6.64 -13.36 -17.89
C ALA A 325 6.61 -14.82 -18.39
N GLN A 326 7.72 -15.54 -18.28
CA GLN A 326 7.78 -16.94 -18.72
C GLN A 326 6.81 -17.84 -17.95
N ALA A 327 6.71 -17.69 -16.63
CA ALA A 327 5.82 -18.50 -15.81
C ALA A 327 4.34 -18.18 -16.12
N ALA A 328 3.97 -16.90 -16.22
CA ALA A 328 2.63 -16.47 -16.60
C ALA A 328 2.26 -16.89 -18.03
N GLY A 329 3.17 -16.69 -18.98
CA GLY A 329 2.97 -17.03 -20.40
C GLY A 329 2.68 -18.51 -20.62
N LYS A 330 3.28 -19.41 -19.84
CA LYS A 330 2.95 -20.85 -19.87
C LYS A 330 1.51 -21.13 -19.45
N VAL A 331 0.95 -20.36 -18.53
CA VAL A 331 -0.46 -20.46 -18.14
C VAL A 331 -1.35 -19.86 -19.23
N PHE A 332 -1.02 -18.64 -19.68
CA PHE A 332 -1.76 -17.92 -20.72
C PHE A 332 -1.88 -18.74 -22.01
N GLN A 333 -0.78 -19.35 -22.46
CA GLN A 333 -0.76 -20.19 -23.65
C GLN A 333 -1.69 -21.41 -23.51
N LYS A 334 -1.74 -22.04 -22.34
CA LYS A 334 -2.63 -23.19 -22.08
C LYS A 334 -4.11 -22.79 -22.08
N GLN A 335 -4.45 -21.63 -21.52
CA GLN A 335 -5.83 -21.15 -21.46
C GLN A 335 -6.28 -20.38 -22.71
N GLY A 336 -5.35 -20.01 -23.61
CA GLY A 336 -5.62 -19.30 -24.86
C GLY A 336 -5.95 -17.81 -24.71
N LYS A 337 -5.79 -17.25 -23.50
CA LYS A 337 -6.02 -15.83 -23.18
C LYS A 337 -5.05 -15.38 -22.08
N GLY A 338 -4.76 -14.10 -21.97
CA GLY A 338 -3.96 -13.57 -20.87
C GLY A 338 -3.49 -12.14 -21.10
N ASN A 339 -2.98 -11.53 -20.04
CA ASN A 339 -2.52 -10.15 -20.08
C ASN A 339 -1.33 -9.94 -19.14
N LEU A 340 -0.21 -9.49 -19.70
CA LEU A 340 0.99 -9.15 -18.94
C LEU A 340 1.22 -7.65 -18.98
N ILE A 341 1.31 -7.04 -17.80
CA ILE A 341 1.67 -5.64 -17.63
C ILE A 341 3.03 -5.56 -16.95
N ILE A 342 3.97 -4.87 -17.57
CA ILE A 342 5.32 -4.69 -17.04
C ILE A 342 5.51 -3.24 -16.57
N THR A 343 5.98 -3.07 -15.34
CA THR A 343 6.35 -1.76 -14.81
C THR A 343 7.79 -1.42 -15.19
N ALA A 344 7.94 -0.59 -16.20
CA ALA A 344 9.20 -0.01 -16.64
C ALA A 344 9.52 1.26 -15.83
N SER A 345 9.98 2.32 -16.50
CA SER A 345 10.26 3.65 -15.93
C SER A 345 10.50 4.64 -17.08
N VAL A 346 10.36 5.95 -16.87
CA VAL A 346 10.91 6.96 -17.80
C VAL A 346 12.41 6.79 -18.04
N SER A 347 13.13 6.18 -17.09
CA SER A 347 14.53 5.81 -17.20
C SER A 347 14.82 4.81 -18.34
N SER A 348 13.79 4.23 -18.97
CA SER A 348 13.92 3.44 -20.19
C SER A 348 14.04 4.31 -21.46
N ILE A 349 13.65 5.58 -21.39
CA ILE A 349 13.53 6.51 -22.52
C ILE A 349 14.62 7.60 -22.43
N LEU A 350 14.93 8.05 -21.23
CA LEU A 350 15.89 9.11 -20.97
C LEU A 350 16.92 8.72 -19.90
N VAL A 351 17.90 9.60 -19.72
CA VAL A 351 18.88 9.51 -18.63
C VAL A 351 18.48 10.50 -17.53
N ASN A 352 18.23 10.00 -16.33
CA ASN A 352 17.96 10.85 -15.17
C ASN A 352 19.21 11.63 -14.78
N ILE A 353 19.05 12.93 -14.54
CA ILE A 353 20.11 13.82 -14.06
C ILE A 353 19.61 14.46 -12.75
N PRO A 354 20.46 14.73 -11.75
CA PRO A 354 21.89 14.41 -11.69
C PRO A 354 22.19 12.99 -11.17
N GLN A 355 21.16 12.15 -10.98
CA GLN A 355 21.32 10.82 -10.41
C GLN A 355 22.06 9.85 -11.35
N THR A 356 23.11 9.20 -10.85
CA THR A 356 23.86 8.19 -11.61
C THR A 356 23.33 6.79 -11.30
N GLN A 357 22.78 6.09 -12.29
CA GLN A 357 22.05 4.82 -12.07
C GLN A 357 22.05 3.93 -13.32
N VAL A 358 23.24 3.68 -13.88
CA VAL A 358 23.38 3.03 -15.20
C VAL A 358 22.71 1.65 -15.28
N ALA A 359 22.79 0.82 -14.23
CA ALA A 359 22.16 -0.51 -14.20
C ALA A 359 20.63 -0.41 -14.22
N TYR A 360 20.07 0.56 -13.50
CA TYR A 360 18.62 0.80 -13.47
C TYR A 360 18.11 1.24 -14.84
N ASN A 361 18.75 2.25 -15.46
CA ASN A 361 18.33 2.74 -16.78
C ASN A 361 18.42 1.63 -17.84
N ALA A 362 19.53 0.89 -17.87
CA ALA A 362 19.73 -0.20 -18.81
C ALA A 362 18.69 -1.32 -18.63
N SER A 363 18.45 -1.76 -17.38
CA SER A 363 17.46 -2.80 -17.10
C SER A 363 16.03 -2.35 -17.43
N LYS A 364 15.67 -1.08 -17.15
CA LYS A 364 14.35 -0.55 -17.50
C LYS A 364 14.15 -0.37 -19.02
N ALA A 365 15.19 -0.04 -19.77
CA ALA A 365 15.17 -0.09 -21.24
C ALA A 365 14.98 -1.52 -21.76
N ALA A 366 15.72 -2.48 -21.19
CA ALA A 366 15.64 -3.89 -21.58
C ALA A 366 14.23 -4.47 -21.38
N VAL A 367 13.54 -4.17 -20.27
CA VAL A 367 12.18 -4.70 -20.04
C VAL A 367 11.13 -4.10 -20.97
N VAL A 368 11.29 -2.85 -21.43
CA VAL A 368 10.39 -2.28 -22.47
C VAL A 368 10.54 -3.06 -23.77
N HIS A 369 11.77 -3.34 -24.19
CA HIS A 369 11.99 -4.11 -25.41
C HIS A 369 11.59 -5.58 -25.27
N LEU A 370 11.79 -6.17 -24.08
CA LEU A 370 11.27 -7.49 -23.74
C LEU A 370 9.75 -7.54 -23.92
N ALA A 371 9.02 -6.56 -23.39
CA ALA A 371 7.57 -6.48 -23.54
C ALA A 371 7.13 -6.43 -25.01
N GLN A 372 7.84 -5.67 -25.85
CA GLN A 372 7.59 -5.57 -27.28
C GLN A 372 7.83 -6.91 -28.01
N SER A 373 8.91 -7.62 -27.67
CA SER A 373 9.17 -8.96 -28.24
C SER A 373 8.07 -9.94 -27.84
N LEU A 374 7.74 -10.01 -26.55
CA LEU A 374 6.70 -10.90 -26.04
C LEU A 374 5.31 -10.57 -26.61
N ALA A 375 5.02 -9.28 -26.82
CA ALA A 375 3.77 -8.85 -27.45
C ALA A 375 3.59 -9.45 -28.85
N VAL A 376 4.67 -9.58 -29.62
CA VAL A 376 4.67 -10.23 -30.95
C VAL A 376 4.61 -11.74 -30.83
N GLU A 377 5.39 -12.33 -29.92
CA GLU A 377 5.43 -13.78 -29.71
C GLU A 377 4.11 -14.35 -29.17
N TRP A 378 3.33 -13.55 -28.43
CA TRP A 378 2.14 -14.00 -27.72
C TRP A 378 0.82 -13.55 -28.36
N THR A 379 0.84 -12.92 -29.54
CA THR A 379 -0.37 -12.33 -30.17
C THR A 379 -1.54 -13.28 -30.30
N GLU A 380 -1.30 -14.59 -30.40
CA GLU A 380 -2.36 -15.60 -30.53
C GLU A 380 -3.09 -15.89 -29.21
N PHE A 381 -2.51 -15.56 -28.06
CA PHE A 381 -3.05 -15.98 -26.75
C PHE A 381 -2.92 -14.95 -25.63
N ALA A 382 -2.15 -13.86 -25.76
CA ALA A 382 -2.04 -12.85 -24.72
C ALA A 382 -1.63 -11.48 -25.25
N ARG A 383 -1.88 -10.45 -24.43
CA ARG A 383 -1.40 -9.08 -24.64
C ARG A 383 -0.27 -8.78 -23.67
N VAL A 384 0.69 -7.97 -24.08
CA VAL A 384 1.80 -7.52 -23.24
C VAL A 384 1.99 -6.03 -23.40
N ASN A 385 1.95 -5.24 -22.33
CA ASN A 385 2.15 -3.79 -22.38
C ASN A 385 3.01 -3.30 -21.22
N CYS A 386 3.60 -2.13 -21.37
CA CYS A 386 4.39 -1.45 -20.35
C CYS A 386 3.71 -0.19 -19.82
N VAL A 387 3.98 0.10 -18.55
CA VAL A 387 3.83 1.44 -17.97
C VAL A 387 5.24 1.93 -17.62
N SER A 388 5.60 3.13 -18.05
CA SER A 388 6.85 3.84 -17.72
C SER A 388 6.52 5.07 -16.84
N PRO A 389 6.44 4.90 -15.51
CA PRO A 389 6.19 6.02 -14.61
C PRO A 389 7.41 6.96 -14.52
N GLY A 390 7.14 8.24 -14.26
CA GLY A 390 8.12 9.25 -13.89
C GLY A 390 8.51 9.18 -12.42
N PHE A 391 8.65 10.33 -11.77
CA PHE A 391 8.89 10.39 -10.34
C PHE A 391 7.57 10.19 -9.57
N ILE A 392 7.48 9.08 -8.83
CA ILE A 392 6.30 8.66 -8.07
C ILE A 392 6.63 8.67 -6.57
N MET A 393 5.70 9.17 -5.75
CA MET A 393 5.88 9.29 -4.30
C MET A 393 5.85 7.93 -3.60
N THR A 394 7.00 7.26 -3.56
CA THR A 394 7.19 5.93 -2.99
C THR A 394 8.39 5.91 -2.04
N LYS A 395 8.51 4.87 -1.20
CA LYS A 395 9.67 4.70 -0.29
C LYS A 395 11.02 4.79 -1.00
N MET A 396 11.11 4.31 -2.25
CA MET A 396 12.33 4.40 -3.07
C MET A 396 12.74 5.85 -3.35
N LEU A 397 11.76 6.74 -3.57
CA LEU A 397 11.99 8.16 -3.82
C LEU A 397 12.24 8.93 -2.52
N THR A 398 11.47 8.65 -1.46
CA THR A 398 11.52 9.42 -0.20
C THR A 398 12.79 9.14 0.62
N GLN A 399 13.51 8.06 0.33
CA GLN A 399 14.83 7.77 0.92
C GLN A 399 15.99 8.55 0.26
N GLN A 400 15.73 9.30 -0.82
CA GLN A 400 16.76 10.06 -1.51
C GLN A 400 17.02 11.41 -0.81
N PRO A 401 18.24 11.96 -0.91
CA PRO A 401 18.55 13.30 -0.42
C PRO A 401 17.56 14.36 -0.91
N LYS A 402 17.17 15.27 -0.01
CA LYS A 402 16.19 16.34 -0.29
C LYS A 402 16.61 17.21 -1.47
N GLU A 403 17.91 17.45 -1.63
CA GLU A 403 18.47 18.25 -2.71
C GLU A 403 18.26 17.61 -4.09
N LEU A 404 18.26 16.27 -4.17
CA LEU A 404 17.93 15.56 -5.42
C LEU A 404 16.44 15.69 -5.73
N PHE A 405 15.61 15.55 -4.70
CA PHE A 405 14.16 15.69 -4.81
C PHE A 405 13.74 17.06 -5.34
N GLU A 406 14.29 18.14 -4.77
CA GLU A 406 14.05 19.52 -5.22
C GLU A 406 14.50 19.74 -6.68
N LYS A 407 15.63 19.17 -7.08
CA LYS A 407 16.10 19.23 -8.47
C LYS A 407 15.14 18.52 -9.42
N TRP A 408 14.65 17.34 -9.06
CA TRP A 408 13.68 16.61 -9.90
C TRP A 408 12.36 17.37 -10.04
N LEU A 409 11.81 17.89 -8.94
CA LEU A 409 10.65 18.79 -8.97
C LEU A 409 10.89 20.02 -9.87
N GLY A 410 12.12 20.54 -9.85
CA GLY A 410 12.58 21.62 -10.71
C GLY A 410 12.55 21.30 -12.21
N MET A 411 12.66 20.03 -12.58
CA MET A 411 12.71 19.60 -13.99
C MET A 411 11.38 19.05 -14.51
N ILE A 412 10.45 18.63 -13.64
CA ILE A 412 9.15 18.12 -14.06
C ILE A 412 8.24 19.31 -14.44
N PRO A 413 7.75 19.40 -15.70
CA PRO A 413 6.84 20.48 -16.10
C PRO A 413 5.57 20.56 -15.25
N GLY A 414 5.02 19.42 -14.83
CA GLY A 414 3.89 19.33 -13.91
C GLY A 414 4.17 19.84 -12.49
N ARG A 415 5.43 20.19 -12.15
CA ARG A 415 5.86 20.78 -10.87
C ARG A 415 5.43 20.01 -9.62
N ARG A 416 5.20 18.71 -9.76
CA ARG A 416 4.82 17.83 -8.66
C ARG A 416 5.35 16.43 -8.89
N ILE A 417 5.51 15.70 -7.79
CA ILE A 417 5.67 14.25 -7.83
C ILE A 417 4.27 13.64 -7.98
N CYS A 418 4.19 12.57 -8.76
CA CYS A 418 2.95 11.84 -8.98
C CYS A 418 2.61 10.97 -7.75
N ASP A 419 1.35 11.00 -7.32
CA ASP A 419 0.85 10.09 -6.31
C ASP A 419 0.67 8.68 -6.91
N PRO A 420 1.07 7.59 -6.21
CA PRO A 420 0.86 6.24 -6.72
C PRO A 420 -0.57 5.92 -7.18
N ALA A 421 -1.58 6.50 -6.53
CA ALA A 421 -2.99 6.32 -6.87
C ALA A 421 -3.32 6.84 -8.27
N GLU A 422 -2.58 7.82 -8.80
CA GLU A 422 -2.78 8.35 -10.15
C GLU A 422 -2.38 7.35 -11.25
N LEU A 423 -1.58 6.33 -10.92
CA LEU A 423 -1.24 5.26 -11.86
C LEU A 423 -2.37 4.23 -12.01
N LYS A 424 -3.33 4.17 -11.07
CA LYS A 424 -4.37 3.12 -11.01
C LYS A 424 -5.16 3.04 -12.32
N GLY A 425 -5.52 4.18 -12.88
CA GLY A 425 -6.31 4.26 -14.12
C GLY A 425 -5.59 3.60 -15.30
N ALA A 426 -4.27 3.76 -15.41
CA ALA A 426 -3.49 3.14 -16.46
C ALA A 426 -3.40 1.61 -16.29
N TYR A 427 -3.16 1.13 -15.07
CA TYR A 427 -3.12 -0.33 -14.81
C TYR A 427 -4.48 -0.99 -15.02
N VAL A 428 -5.57 -0.37 -14.58
CA VAL A 428 -6.93 -0.90 -14.79
C VAL A 428 -7.28 -0.88 -16.29
N PHE A 429 -6.99 0.22 -16.98
CA PHE A 429 -7.17 0.30 -18.44
C PHE A 429 -6.44 -0.85 -19.14
N LEU A 430 -5.15 -1.04 -18.81
CA LEU A 430 -4.32 -2.11 -19.35
C LEU A 430 -4.83 -3.50 -19.00
N ALA A 431 -5.28 -3.71 -17.76
CA ALA A 431 -5.77 -5.00 -17.27
C ALA A 431 -7.12 -5.40 -17.90
N SER A 432 -7.95 -4.42 -18.24
CA SER A 432 -9.29 -4.61 -18.78
C SER A 432 -9.33 -4.92 -20.28
N ASP A 433 -10.53 -5.23 -20.77
CA ASP A 433 -10.83 -5.38 -22.19
C ASP A 433 -10.93 -4.04 -22.95
N SER A 434 -10.83 -2.91 -22.25
CA SER A 434 -10.87 -1.56 -22.86
C SER A 434 -9.71 -1.30 -23.84
N CYS A 435 -8.66 -2.13 -23.80
CA CYS A 435 -7.53 -2.05 -24.70
C CYS A 435 -7.24 -3.37 -25.42
N CYS A 436 -8.28 -4.16 -25.73
CA CYS A 436 -8.16 -5.50 -26.33
C CYS A 436 -7.39 -5.57 -27.66
N TYR A 437 -7.25 -4.45 -28.38
CA TYR A 437 -6.43 -4.35 -29.61
C TYR A 437 -5.00 -3.83 -29.37
N MET A 438 -4.65 -3.47 -28.13
CA MET A 438 -3.36 -2.89 -27.77
C MET A 438 -2.43 -3.94 -27.15
N THR A 439 -1.29 -4.14 -27.79
CA THR A 439 -0.17 -4.96 -27.31
C THR A 439 1.14 -4.36 -27.80
N GLY A 440 2.21 -4.45 -27.01
CA GLY A 440 3.54 -3.88 -27.27
C GLY A 440 3.67 -2.38 -26.96
N ALA A 441 2.65 -1.75 -26.37
CA ALA A 441 2.68 -0.33 -26.06
C ALA A 441 3.51 -0.03 -24.79
N ASN A 442 4.18 1.13 -24.76
CA ASN A 442 4.78 1.69 -23.54
C ASN A 442 4.08 3.00 -23.17
N ILE A 443 3.32 2.99 -22.07
CA ILE A 443 2.55 4.14 -21.60
C ILE A 443 3.39 4.96 -20.63
N VAL A 444 3.75 6.19 -21.02
CA VAL A 444 4.53 7.11 -20.18
C VAL A 444 3.62 7.96 -19.31
N ILE A 445 3.91 8.03 -18.01
CA ILE A 445 3.14 8.82 -17.02
C ILE A 445 4.12 9.56 -16.12
N ASP A 446 4.49 10.79 -16.48
CA ASP A 446 5.66 11.46 -15.89
C ASP A 446 5.54 12.98 -15.70
N GLY A 447 4.33 13.53 -15.82
CA GLY A 447 4.12 14.97 -15.71
C GLY A 447 4.82 15.80 -16.80
N GLY A 448 5.11 15.19 -17.96
CA GLY A 448 5.75 15.84 -19.11
C GLY A 448 7.28 15.84 -19.05
N TYR A 449 7.89 15.15 -18.08
CA TYR A 449 9.34 15.16 -17.86
C TYR A 449 10.14 14.70 -19.08
N THR A 450 9.68 13.67 -19.78
CA THR A 450 10.31 13.13 -21.00
C THR A 450 10.21 14.05 -22.21
N LEU A 451 9.31 15.04 -22.21
CA LEU A 451 9.12 15.94 -23.34
C LEU A 451 10.03 17.17 -23.28
N THR A 452 10.58 17.49 -22.11
CA THR A 452 11.52 18.59 -21.97
C THR A 452 12.93 18.14 -22.29
N THR A 453 13.56 18.84 -23.24
CA THR A 453 15.00 18.84 -23.32
C THR A 453 15.51 19.63 -22.12
N SER A 454 16.19 18.95 -21.19
CA SER A 454 16.91 19.62 -20.12
C SER A 454 17.99 20.49 -20.77
N SER A 455 17.68 21.74 -21.11
CA SER A 455 18.68 22.73 -21.46
C SER A 455 19.50 22.94 -20.20
N ILE A 456 20.65 22.26 -20.13
CA ILE A 456 21.71 22.58 -19.19
C ILE A 456 22.05 24.05 -19.47
N GLN A 457 21.56 24.96 -18.61
CA GLN A 457 22.13 26.30 -18.57
C GLN A 457 23.53 26.12 -18.01
N ILE A 458 24.49 25.94 -18.91
CA ILE A 458 25.89 26.15 -18.58
C ILE A 458 25.99 27.65 -18.32
N GLU A 459 26.00 28.06 -17.05
CA GLU A 459 26.50 29.38 -16.66
C GLU A 459 28.00 29.43 -16.98
N GLY A 460 28.30 29.69 -18.25
CA GLY A 460 29.63 29.81 -18.78
C GLY A 460 29.53 30.48 -20.12
N SER A 461 30.21 31.61 -20.29
CA SER A 461 30.31 32.32 -21.56
C SER A 461 30.99 31.41 -22.59
N VAL A 462 30.21 30.71 -23.40
CA VAL A 462 30.72 30.01 -24.58
C VAL A 462 30.88 31.07 -25.67
N THR A 463 32.11 31.58 -25.81
CA THR A 463 32.50 32.34 -26.99
C THR A 463 32.46 31.38 -28.17
N CYS A 464 31.47 31.53 -29.05
CA CYS A 464 31.40 30.79 -30.31
C CYS A 464 32.66 31.10 -31.13
N MET A 465 33.53 30.10 -31.35
CA MET A 465 34.59 30.17 -32.34
C MET A 465 34.39 29.04 -33.36
N GLY A 466 34.08 29.46 -34.58
CA GLY A 466 34.26 28.82 -35.90
C GLY A 466 34.32 27.30 -36.04
N ILE A 467 33.38 26.79 -36.85
CA ILE A 467 33.52 25.75 -37.89
C ILE A 467 34.88 25.02 -37.91
N VAL A 468 34.87 23.73 -37.57
CA VAL A 468 35.83 22.77 -38.12
C VAL A 468 35.06 21.54 -38.61
N ASP A 469 34.96 21.43 -39.93
CA ASP A 469 34.61 20.20 -40.64
C ASP A 469 35.57 19.09 -40.20
N VAL A 470 35.05 17.94 -39.78
CA VAL A 470 35.84 16.71 -39.70
C VAL A 470 35.17 15.62 -40.53
N THR A 471 35.62 15.54 -41.77
CA THR A 471 35.40 14.47 -42.73
C THR A 471 36.04 13.17 -42.23
N PHE A 472 35.30 12.06 -42.23
CA PHE A 472 35.88 10.72 -42.05
C PHE A 472 36.71 10.32 -43.28
N ALA A 473 37.93 9.83 -43.06
CA ALA A 473 38.67 9.06 -44.05
C ALA A 473 39.24 7.78 -43.41
N LEU A 474 38.77 6.64 -43.89
CA LEU A 474 39.36 5.32 -43.72
C LEU A 474 40.72 5.27 -44.45
N GLY A 475 41.70 4.60 -43.85
CA GLY A 475 42.55 3.68 -44.63
C GLY A 475 44.08 3.78 -44.50
N ILE A 476 44.62 2.72 -43.89
CA ILE A 476 45.76 1.87 -44.33
C ILE A 476 47.21 2.37 -44.10
N SER A 477 47.97 1.40 -43.58
CA SER A 477 49.37 1.26 -43.19
C SER A 477 50.50 1.94 -44.00
N GLY A 478 51.60 2.18 -43.29
CA GLY A 478 52.91 1.58 -43.63
C GLY A 478 54.02 2.54 -44.05
N SER A 479 54.99 2.80 -43.17
CA SER A 479 56.36 2.25 -43.23
C SER A 479 57.13 2.62 -41.96
#